data_AF-A0A1F4VNJ0-F1
#
_entry.id   AF-A0A1F4VNJ0-F1
#
_cell.length_a   1.000
_cell.length_b   1.000
_cell.length_c   1.000
_cell.angle_alpha   90.00
_cell.angle_beta   90.00
_cell.angle_gamma   90.00
#
_symmetry.space_group_name_H-M   'P 1'
#
loop_
_entity.id
_entity.type
_entity.pdbx_description
1 polymer ?
#
loop_
_entity_poly.entity_id
_entity_poly.type
_entity_poly.pdbx_seq_one_letter_code
_entity_poly.pdbx_strand_id
1 'polypeptide(L)'
;MTWETVKRGDSFKGSNRPFISIASDHISFNTLFTKIASIDNSYNVTVYADSENLKMGFEFHKDERPNSLTLTQASSATRGVKRSGVFCAAQGVLNQYKWIKGITKLSTQDRRFYDPKQEQGKWTIQLCPAFEEKRARESENIPQDAIGIYRYVTDNGEIVYIGRGPINGRLKSPDRNDWIFDVIEYSVVKNPDMQVKWEDYWIEKYKEQHDGKKPHYNKVSGFGNNHSND
;
A
#
# COMPACT_ATOMS: atom_id res chain seq x y z
N MET A 1 -7.73 -30.43 -37.85
CA MET A 1 -7.79 -30.25 -36.38
C MET A 1 -7.32 -28.84 -36.07
N THR A 2 -8.23 -27.99 -35.60
CA THR A 2 -7.95 -26.59 -35.26
C THR A 2 -7.74 -26.50 -33.76
N TRP A 3 -6.53 -26.10 -33.35
CA TRP A 3 -6.22 -25.86 -31.94
C TRP A 3 -6.81 -24.51 -31.51
N GLU A 4 -7.61 -24.50 -30.46
CA GLU A 4 -8.11 -23.27 -29.86
C GLU A 4 -7.17 -22.79 -28.76
N THR A 5 -6.96 -21.47 -28.70
CA THR A 5 -6.12 -20.84 -27.68
C THR A 5 -6.90 -20.75 -26.38
N VAL A 6 -6.52 -21.55 -25.38
CA VAL A 6 -7.10 -21.46 -24.03
C VAL A 6 -6.62 -20.18 -23.35
N LYS A 7 -7.55 -19.27 -23.05
CA LYS A 7 -7.25 -18.10 -22.20
C LYS A 7 -6.95 -18.58 -20.78
N ARG A 8 -5.72 -18.32 -20.34
CA ARG A 8 -5.20 -18.70 -19.03
C ARG A 8 -5.84 -17.85 -17.91
N GLY A 9 -6.85 -18.39 -17.23
CA GLY A 9 -7.59 -17.70 -16.15
C GLY A 9 -6.85 -17.62 -14.80
N ASP A 10 -5.73 -18.31 -14.64
CA ASP A 10 -4.89 -18.35 -13.44
C ASP A 10 -3.72 -17.34 -13.48
N SER A 11 -3.71 -16.43 -14.47
CA SER A 11 -2.69 -15.40 -14.57
C SER A 11 -2.84 -14.41 -13.41
N PHE A 12 -2.06 -14.63 -12.37
CA PHE A 12 -1.83 -13.67 -11.29
C PHE A 12 -1.38 -12.34 -11.92
N LYS A 13 -2.21 -11.28 -11.82
CA LYS A 13 -1.89 -9.92 -12.30
C LYS A 13 -0.53 -9.50 -11.74
N GLY A 14 0.54 -9.64 -12.52
CA GLY A 14 1.91 -9.35 -12.07
C GLY A 14 2.96 -10.41 -12.41
N SER A 15 2.58 -11.60 -12.89
CA SER A 15 3.55 -12.68 -13.24
C SER A 15 4.55 -12.28 -14.33
N ASN A 16 4.24 -11.27 -15.14
CA ASN A 16 5.03 -10.87 -16.31
C ASN A 16 5.89 -9.61 -16.08
N ARG A 17 5.98 -9.10 -14.84
CA ARG A 17 6.83 -7.94 -14.49
C ARG A 17 7.67 -8.21 -13.24
N PRO A 18 8.83 -7.55 -13.04
CA PRO A 18 9.54 -7.59 -11.77
C PRO A 18 8.68 -6.95 -10.67
N PHE A 19 8.60 -7.57 -9.50
CA PHE A 19 7.91 -7.01 -8.35
C PHE A 19 8.47 -7.53 -7.03
N ILE A 20 8.23 -6.73 -5.99
CA ILE A 20 8.42 -7.11 -4.59
C ILE A 20 7.05 -7.18 -3.94
N SER A 21 6.80 -8.22 -3.14
CA SER A 21 5.55 -8.39 -2.40
C SER A 21 5.80 -8.43 -0.90
N ILE A 22 4.84 -7.90 -0.15
CA ILE A 22 4.89 -7.85 1.31
C ILE A 22 3.72 -8.68 1.85
N ALA A 23 4.04 -9.74 2.58
CA ALA A 23 3.09 -10.53 3.36
C ALA A 23 3.16 -10.13 4.84
N SER A 24 2.43 -10.83 5.72
CA SER A 24 2.45 -10.55 7.17
C SER A 24 3.73 -10.97 7.88
N ASP A 25 4.45 -11.93 7.31
CA ASP A 25 5.57 -12.63 7.93
C ASP A 25 6.84 -12.61 7.06
N HIS A 26 6.71 -12.31 5.77
CA HIS A 26 7.84 -12.34 4.83
C HIS A 26 7.74 -11.27 3.74
N ILE A 27 8.88 -10.99 3.11
CA ILE A 27 9.00 -10.18 1.90
C ILE A 27 9.47 -11.10 0.79
N SER A 28 8.76 -11.11 -0.34
CA SER A 28 9.11 -11.94 -1.49
C SER A 28 9.57 -11.10 -2.67
N PHE A 29 10.55 -11.64 -3.38
CA PHE A 29 11.18 -11.09 -4.57
C PHE A 29 10.91 -12.04 -5.73
N ASN A 30 10.14 -11.61 -6.72
CA ASN A 30 9.71 -12.52 -7.78
C ASN A 30 10.87 -12.91 -8.73
N THR A 31 10.70 -13.99 -9.47
CA THR A 31 11.70 -14.52 -10.43
C THR A 31 12.24 -13.47 -11.41
N LEU A 32 11.40 -12.57 -11.91
CA LEU A 32 11.85 -11.55 -12.87
C LEU A 32 12.72 -10.50 -12.19
N PHE A 33 12.33 -10.05 -10.99
CA PHE A 33 13.15 -9.15 -10.19
C PHE A 33 14.48 -9.79 -9.80
N THR A 34 14.49 -11.05 -9.34
CA THR A 34 15.74 -11.71 -8.92
C THR A 34 16.76 -11.80 -10.06
N LYS A 35 16.29 -12.04 -11.29
CA LYS A 35 17.12 -12.00 -12.50
C LYS A 35 17.66 -10.60 -12.79
N ILE A 36 16.81 -9.57 -12.76
CA ILE A 36 17.23 -8.18 -13.04
C ILE A 36 18.23 -7.68 -11.99
N ALA A 37 17.97 -7.97 -10.72
CA ALA A 37 18.84 -7.60 -9.61
C ALA A 37 20.08 -8.50 -9.49
N SER A 38 20.20 -9.56 -10.30
CA SER A 38 21.28 -10.56 -10.23
C SER A 38 21.47 -11.16 -8.81
N ILE A 39 20.35 -11.45 -8.14
CA ILE A 39 20.32 -12.02 -6.79
C ILE A 39 19.78 -13.46 -6.81
N ASP A 40 20.23 -14.23 -5.83
CA ASP A 40 19.77 -15.59 -5.55
C ASP A 40 19.72 -15.83 -4.04
N ASN A 41 19.57 -17.08 -3.61
CA ASN A 41 19.50 -17.46 -2.20
C ASN A 41 20.86 -17.48 -1.48
N SER A 42 21.96 -17.14 -2.14
CA SER A 42 23.26 -16.91 -1.48
C SER A 42 23.41 -15.50 -0.91
N TYR A 43 22.47 -14.61 -1.21
CA TYR A 43 22.46 -13.24 -0.72
C TYR A 43 21.70 -13.11 0.61
N ASN A 44 22.10 -12.11 1.37
CA ASN A 44 21.34 -11.50 2.45
C ASN A 44 20.75 -10.16 1.95
N VAL A 45 19.74 -9.66 2.66
CA VAL A 45 19.14 -8.35 2.41
C VAL A 45 19.08 -7.51 3.68
N THR A 46 19.59 -6.29 3.61
CA THR A 46 19.36 -5.26 4.61
C THR A 46 18.16 -4.41 4.18
N VAL A 47 17.18 -4.26 5.07
CA VAL A 47 15.93 -3.53 4.80
C VAL A 47 15.99 -2.15 5.45
N TYR A 48 15.71 -1.12 4.66
CA TYR A 48 15.65 0.28 5.08
C TYR A 48 14.22 0.78 5.02
N ALA A 49 13.84 1.66 5.95
CA ALA A 49 12.52 2.30 5.97
C ALA A 49 12.68 3.82 5.90
N ASP A 50 12.03 4.43 4.92
CA ASP A 50 11.86 5.88 4.82
C ASP A 50 10.41 6.19 5.19
N SER A 51 10.20 6.55 6.45
CA SER A 51 8.87 6.84 6.99
C SER A 51 8.30 8.16 6.49
N GLU A 52 9.13 9.08 5.98
CA GLU A 52 8.66 10.36 5.47
C GLU A 52 8.00 10.21 4.10
N ASN A 53 8.58 9.34 3.26
CA ASN A 53 8.09 9.08 1.91
C ASN A 53 7.34 7.75 1.78
N LEU A 54 7.15 6.99 2.87
CA LEU A 54 6.53 5.66 2.87
C LEU A 54 7.22 4.68 1.91
N LYS A 55 8.55 4.70 1.87
CA LYS A 55 9.35 3.82 1.01
C LYS A 55 10.07 2.75 1.84
N MET A 56 10.24 1.58 1.23
CA MET A 56 11.17 0.56 1.71
C MET A 56 12.34 0.45 0.74
N GLY A 57 13.55 0.35 1.27
CA GLY A 57 14.78 0.11 0.54
C GLY A 57 15.35 -1.28 0.84
N PHE A 58 15.98 -1.89 -0.16
CA PHE A 58 16.57 -3.22 -0.10
C PHE A 58 17.99 -3.14 -0.65
N GLU A 59 18.95 -3.49 0.20
CA GLU A 59 20.34 -3.65 -0.19
C GLU A 59 20.71 -5.12 -0.10
N PHE A 60 21.14 -5.70 -1.21
CA PHE A 60 21.51 -7.10 -1.31
C PHE A 60 23.02 -7.27 -1.25
N HIS A 61 23.49 -8.21 -0.45
CA HIS A 61 24.91 -8.45 -0.22
C HIS A 61 25.19 -9.91 0.12
N LYS A 62 26.41 -10.40 -0.15
CA LYS A 62 26.79 -11.80 0.11
C LYS A 62 27.45 -12.01 1.46
N ASP A 63 28.08 -10.96 1.98
CA ASP A 63 28.67 -10.95 3.31
C ASP A 63 27.59 -10.92 4.40
N GLU A 64 27.92 -11.46 5.56
CA GLU A 64 27.06 -11.37 6.75
C GLU A 64 27.20 -9.97 7.36
N ARG A 65 26.05 -9.31 7.59
CA ARG A 65 25.99 -7.98 8.21
C ARG A 65 25.01 -7.98 9.36
N PRO A 66 25.24 -7.15 10.40
CA PRO A 66 24.22 -6.90 11.42
C PRO A 66 22.90 -6.44 10.78
N ASN A 67 21.77 -6.93 11.31
CA ASN A 67 20.42 -6.60 10.84
C ASN A 67 20.07 -7.02 9.41
N SER A 68 20.87 -7.90 8.80
CA SER A 68 20.54 -8.48 7.50
C SER A 68 19.67 -9.72 7.64
N LEU A 69 18.83 -9.98 6.63
CA LEU A 69 17.92 -11.12 6.55
C LEU A 69 18.39 -12.06 5.45
N THR A 70 18.50 -13.36 5.74
CA THR A 70 18.88 -14.36 4.74
C THR A 70 17.77 -14.59 3.72
N LEU A 71 18.14 -14.63 2.43
CA LEU A 71 17.21 -14.98 1.36
C LEU A 71 17.06 -16.50 1.26
N THR A 72 15.83 -16.97 1.34
CA THR A 72 15.45 -18.37 1.13
C THR A 72 14.79 -18.52 -0.22
N GLN A 73 15.02 -19.64 -0.90
CA GLN A 73 14.34 -19.92 -2.15
C GLN A 73 12.85 -20.17 -1.91
N ALA A 74 11.98 -19.54 -2.69
CA ALA A 74 10.54 -19.76 -2.59
C ALA A 74 10.20 -21.20 -3.01
N SER A 75 9.76 -22.04 -2.06
CA SER A 75 9.38 -23.43 -2.32
C SER A 75 8.03 -23.48 -3.05
N SER A 76 8.06 -23.57 -4.36
CA SER A 76 6.89 -23.85 -5.20
C SER A 76 7.27 -24.88 -6.26
N ALA A 77 7.75 -26.04 -5.80
CA ALA A 77 7.95 -27.21 -6.64
C ALA A 77 6.63 -27.97 -6.80
N THR A 78 5.65 -27.38 -7.48
CA THR A 78 4.59 -28.17 -8.11
C THR A 78 4.96 -28.28 -9.59
N ARG A 79 5.37 -29.47 -10.02
CA ARG A 79 5.70 -29.85 -11.41
C ARG A 79 7.04 -29.36 -11.99
N GLY A 80 8.15 -29.53 -11.28
CA GLY A 80 9.51 -29.49 -11.89
C GLY A 80 10.00 -28.15 -12.45
N VAL A 81 9.18 -27.09 -12.42
CA VAL A 81 9.60 -25.75 -12.83
C VAL A 81 10.26 -25.06 -11.64
N LYS A 82 11.60 -24.95 -11.65
CA LYS A 82 12.36 -24.15 -10.69
C LYS A 82 11.91 -22.69 -10.79
N ARG A 83 11.12 -22.21 -9.82
CA ARG A 83 10.91 -20.77 -9.63
C ARG A 83 12.15 -20.23 -8.89
N SER A 84 12.82 -19.26 -9.47
CA SER A 84 14.01 -18.59 -8.89
C SER A 84 13.66 -17.36 -8.06
N GLY A 85 12.39 -17.25 -7.65
CA GLY A 85 12.00 -16.25 -6.65
C GLY A 85 12.61 -16.60 -5.30
N VAL A 86 12.92 -15.57 -4.53
CA VAL A 86 13.46 -15.69 -3.17
C VAL A 86 12.62 -14.86 -2.21
N PHE A 87 12.69 -15.17 -0.93
CA PHE A 87 12.00 -14.42 0.12
C PHE A 87 12.86 -14.35 1.38
N CYS A 88 12.58 -13.39 2.26
CA CYS A 88 13.13 -13.38 3.61
C CYS A 88 12.00 -13.33 4.64
N ALA A 89 12.18 -14.04 5.75
CA ALA A 89 11.34 -13.86 6.93
C ALA A 89 11.61 -12.45 7.49
N ALA A 90 10.56 -11.66 7.64
CA ALA A 90 10.67 -10.24 7.94
C ALA A 90 9.67 -9.77 9.00
N GLN A 91 9.05 -10.69 9.75
CA GLN A 91 8.00 -10.38 10.72
C GLN A 91 8.40 -9.27 11.71
N GLY A 92 9.65 -9.26 12.19
CA GLY A 92 10.16 -8.20 13.08
C GLY A 92 10.14 -6.83 12.41
N VAL A 93 10.73 -6.73 11.20
CA VAL A 93 10.79 -5.50 10.40
C VAL A 93 9.39 -4.99 10.04
N LEU A 94 8.51 -5.89 9.62
CA LEU A 94 7.15 -5.56 9.19
C LEU A 94 6.25 -5.06 10.32
N ASN A 95 6.53 -5.47 11.56
CA ASN A 95 5.79 -5.03 12.74
C ASN A 95 6.34 -3.75 13.38
N GLN A 96 7.54 -3.29 12.97
CA GLN A 96 8.19 -2.13 13.57
C GLN A 96 7.45 -0.82 13.25
N TYR A 97 6.85 -0.71 12.06
CA TYR A 97 6.16 0.50 11.61
C TYR A 97 4.69 0.21 11.32
N LYS A 98 3.80 1.02 11.90
CA LYS A 98 2.34 0.86 11.71
C LYS A 98 1.92 0.95 10.25
N TRP A 99 2.53 1.86 9.47
CA TRP A 99 2.23 2.03 8.05
C TRP A 99 2.63 0.81 7.22
N ILE A 100 3.76 0.15 7.56
CA ILE A 100 4.16 -1.13 6.93
C ILE A 100 3.20 -2.24 7.33
N LYS A 101 2.85 -2.35 8.61
CA LYS A 101 1.89 -3.34 9.12
C LYS A 101 0.49 -3.16 8.55
N GLY A 102 0.07 -1.91 8.29
CA GLY A 102 -1.23 -1.59 7.70
C GLY A 102 -1.39 -2.22 6.31
N ILE A 103 -0.32 -2.22 5.52
CA ILE A 103 -0.31 -2.85 4.20
C ILE A 103 -0.57 -4.34 4.30
N THR A 104 0.01 -5.00 5.30
CA THR A 104 -0.25 -6.42 5.57
C THR A 104 -1.67 -6.69 6.08
N LYS A 105 -2.57 -5.70 6.08
CA LYS A 105 -4.00 -5.84 6.37
C LYS A 105 -4.91 -5.56 5.16
N LEU A 106 -4.41 -4.99 4.06
CA LEU A 106 -5.17 -4.72 2.83
C LEU A 106 -5.69 -6.01 2.13
N SER A 107 -6.51 -5.97 1.10
CA SER A 107 -6.90 -7.22 0.43
C SER A 107 -5.73 -7.85 -0.35
N THR A 108 -5.78 -9.15 -0.61
CA THR A 108 -4.77 -9.85 -1.44
C THR A 108 -4.56 -9.21 -2.82
N GLN A 109 -5.62 -8.66 -3.41
CA GLN A 109 -5.57 -7.96 -4.70
C GLN A 109 -4.85 -6.60 -4.58
N ASP A 110 -4.82 -6.01 -3.38
CA ASP A 110 -4.22 -4.72 -3.09
C ASP A 110 -2.78 -4.84 -2.60
N ARG A 111 -2.40 -6.02 -2.08
CA ARG A 111 -1.18 -6.22 -1.28
C ARG A 111 0.12 -6.51 -2.00
N ARG A 112 0.15 -6.86 -3.29
CA ARG A 112 1.18 -7.85 -3.69
C ARG A 112 2.24 -7.42 -4.69
N PHE A 113 2.18 -6.23 -5.26
CA PHE A 113 3.10 -5.90 -6.34
C PHE A 113 3.55 -4.46 -6.31
N TYR A 114 4.68 -4.26 -5.65
CA TYR A 114 5.38 -3.00 -5.73
C TYR A 114 6.41 -3.07 -6.84
N ASP A 115 6.39 -2.06 -7.70
CA ASP A 115 7.36 -1.90 -8.77
C ASP A 115 8.68 -1.41 -8.18
N PRO A 116 9.74 -2.24 -8.25
CA PRO A 116 11.03 -1.88 -7.67
C PRO A 116 11.76 -0.88 -8.57
N LYS A 117 12.41 0.10 -7.95
CA LYS A 117 13.24 1.10 -8.63
C LYS A 117 14.62 1.17 -7.99
N GLN A 118 15.65 1.40 -8.79
CA GLN A 118 16.99 1.58 -8.25
C GLN A 118 17.21 3.04 -7.87
N GLU A 119 17.50 3.31 -6.60
CA GLU A 119 17.76 4.64 -6.04
C GLU A 119 18.96 4.55 -5.10
N GLN A 120 20.02 5.34 -5.32
CA GLN A 120 21.18 5.43 -4.41
C GLN A 120 21.78 4.07 -4.00
N GLY A 121 21.94 3.16 -4.97
CA GLY A 121 22.49 1.82 -4.73
C GLY A 121 21.55 0.83 -4.03
N LYS A 122 20.28 1.18 -3.84
CA LYS A 122 19.25 0.32 -3.23
C LYS A 122 18.12 0.07 -4.22
N TRP A 123 17.49 -1.09 -4.10
CA TRP A 123 16.19 -1.31 -4.71
C TRP A 123 15.12 -0.74 -3.77
N THR A 124 14.23 0.08 -4.28
CA THR A 124 13.23 0.78 -3.48
C THR A 124 11.84 0.47 -3.99
N ILE A 125 10.89 0.45 -3.08
CA ILE A 125 9.47 0.37 -3.38
C ILE A 125 8.72 1.47 -2.67
N GLN A 126 7.73 2.02 -3.36
CA GLN A 126 6.80 2.97 -2.79
C GLN A 126 5.60 2.23 -2.24
N LEU A 127 5.38 2.30 -0.93
CA LEU A 127 4.21 1.70 -0.32
C LEU A 127 3.02 2.66 -0.36
N CYS A 128 1.82 2.08 -0.49
CA CYS A 128 0.58 2.83 -0.34
C CYS A 128 0.24 2.98 1.17
N PRO A 129 -0.17 4.17 1.62
CA PRO A 129 -0.73 4.37 2.96
C PRO A 129 -1.99 3.53 3.12
N ALA A 130 -2.17 2.89 4.27
CA ALA A 130 -3.18 1.86 4.49
C ALA A 130 -4.24 2.23 5.54
N PHE A 131 -4.35 3.51 5.89
CA PHE A 131 -5.23 4.03 6.94
C PHE A 131 -5.02 3.33 8.29
N GLU A 132 -3.76 3.20 8.71
CA GLU A 132 -3.33 2.40 9.86
C GLU A 132 -3.72 2.98 11.23
N GLU A 133 -4.04 4.26 11.30
CA GLU A 133 -4.58 4.89 12.50
C GLU A 133 -6.11 4.93 12.44
N LYS A 134 -6.75 4.63 13.57
CA LYS A 134 -8.21 4.59 13.71
C LYS A 134 -8.64 5.38 14.94
N ARG A 135 -9.61 6.28 14.80
CA ARG A 135 -10.16 7.08 15.90
C ARG A 135 -11.67 7.22 15.76
N ALA A 136 -12.37 7.18 16.88
CA ALA A 136 -13.81 7.49 16.92
C ALA A 136 -14.05 8.94 16.52
N ARG A 137 -15.25 9.24 16.03
CA ARG A 137 -15.67 10.59 15.65
C ARG A 137 -15.48 11.62 16.76
N GLU A 138 -15.82 11.26 17.98
CA GLU A 138 -15.69 12.12 19.17
C GLU A 138 -14.27 12.16 19.75
N SER A 139 -13.27 11.62 19.05
CA SER A 139 -11.91 11.54 19.58
C SER A 139 -11.23 12.91 19.57
N GLU A 140 -10.83 13.36 20.74
CA GLU A 140 -9.98 14.55 20.91
C GLU A 140 -8.48 14.24 20.76
N ASN A 141 -8.11 12.96 20.77
CA ASN A 141 -6.73 12.46 20.80
C ASN A 141 -6.16 12.23 19.39
N ILE A 142 -6.32 13.22 18.52
CA ILE A 142 -5.66 13.27 17.20
C ILE A 142 -4.53 14.31 17.27
N PRO A 143 -3.28 13.94 16.91
CA PRO A 143 -2.18 14.90 16.89
C PRO A 143 -2.56 16.14 16.07
N GLN A 144 -2.28 17.33 16.60
CA GLN A 144 -2.67 18.59 15.95
C GLN A 144 -1.97 18.79 14.60
N ASP A 145 -0.76 18.25 14.47
CA ASP A 145 0.08 18.29 13.27
C ASP A 145 -0.17 17.12 12.31
N ALA A 146 -1.12 16.23 12.63
CA ALA A 146 -1.45 15.12 11.75
C ALA A 146 -2.02 15.65 10.42
N ILE A 147 -1.24 15.48 9.36
CA ILE A 147 -1.62 15.78 7.98
C ILE A 147 -1.41 14.54 7.12
N GLY A 148 -2.33 14.27 6.22
CA GLY A 148 -2.20 13.12 5.34
C GLY A 148 -3.49 12.80 4.61
N ILE A 149 -3.74 11.50 4.43
CA ILE A 149 -4.98 11.00 3.83
C ILE A 149 -5.86 10.36 4.91
N TYR A 150 -7.17 10.43 4.71
CA TYR A 150 -8.13 9.85 5.63
C TYR A 150 -9.38 9.36 4.91
N ARG A 151 -10.13 8.52 5.60
CA ARG A 151 -11.45 8.09 5.21
C ARG A 151 -12.39 8.07 6.40
N TYR A 152 -13.66 8.35 6.13
CA TYR A 152 -14.73 8.19 7.11
C TYR A 152 -15.43 6.86 6.89
N VAL A 153 -15.65 6.17 7.99
CA VAL A 153 -16.18 4.82 8.01
C VAL A 153 -17.33 4.76 9.01
N THR A 154 -18.45 4.16 8.61
CA THR A 154 -19.60 3.87 9.47
C THR A 154 -19.37 2.60 10.29
N ASP A 155 -20.25 2.33 11.25
CA ASP A 155 -20.27 1.16 12.12
C ASP A 155 -20.27 -0.17 11.36
N ASN A 156 -20.97 -0.22 10.22
CA ASN A 156 -21.07 -1.37 9.33
C ASN A 156 -19.82 -1.55 8.43
N GLY A 157 -18.83 -0.66 8.53
CA GLY A 157 -17.59 -0.71 7.74
C GLY A 157 -17.67 -0.05 6.35
N GLU A 158 -18.75 0.65 6.02
CA GLU A 158 -18.88 1.37 4.75
C GLU A 158 -18.00 2.63 4.73
N ILE A 159 -17.24 2.80 3.64
CA ILE A 159 -16.44 4.02 3.43
C ILE A 159 -17.33 5.07 2.77
N VAL A 160 -17.69 6.11 3.51
CA VAL A 160 -18.61 7.17 3.04
C VAL A 160 -17.88 8.39 2.47
N TYR A 161 -16.60 8.54 2.78
CA TYR A 161 -15.74 9.60 2.27
C TYR A 161 -14.26 9.22 2.29
N ILE A 162 -13.49 9.71 1.32
CA ILE A 162 -12.03 9.66 1.26
C ILE A 162 -11.54 11.07 0.98
N GLY A 163 -10.56 11.55 1.74
CA GLY A 163 -10.00 12.89 1.56
C GLY A 163 -8.57 13.02 2.03
N ARG A 164 -8.02 14.23 1.87
CA ARG A 164 -6.69 14.60 2.38
C ARG A 164 -6.65 15.94 3.13
N GLY A 165 -5.54 16.20 3.80
CA GLY A 165 -5.25 17.45 4.52
C GLY A 165 -5.10 17.27 6.03
N PRO A 166 -5.26 18.35 6.82
CA PRO A 166 -5.11 18.30 8.28
C PRO A 166 -6.20 17.45 8.94
N ILE A 167 -5.84 16.31 9.52
CA ILE A 167 -6.78 15.29 10.01
C ILE A 167 -7.66 15.85 11.14
N ASN A 168 -7.05 16.50 12.13
CA ASN A 168 -7.76 17.04 13.30
C ASN A 168 -8.74 18.15 12.89
N GLY A 169 -8.28 19.12 12.10
CA GLY A 169 -9.13 20.22 11.61
C GLY A 169 -10.29 19.72 10.75
N ARG A 170 -10.06 18.67 9.95
CA ARG A 170 -11.09 18.07 9.10
C ARG A 170 -12.15 17.31 9.89
N LEU A 171 -11.79 16.62 10.97
CA LEU A 171 -12.76 15.95 11.83
C LEU A 171 -13.68 16.93 12.56
N LYS A 172 -13.16 18.10 12.95
CA LYS A 172 -13.89 19.15 13.68
C LYS A 172 -14.59 20.18 12.78
N SER A 173 -14.62 19.93 11.47
CA SER A 173 -15.17 20.87 10.50
C SER A 173 -16.70 20.94 10.61
N PRO A 174 -17.31 22.12 10.84
CA PRO A 174 -18.76 22.25 10.96
C PRO A 174 -19.54 21.72 9.75
N ASP A 175 -18.96 21.84 8.55
CA ASP A 175 -19.52 21.33 7.27
C ASP A 175 -19.80 19.82 7.26
N ARG A 176 -19.33 19.08 8.26
CA ARG A 176 -19.42 17.61 8.35
C ARG A 176 -20.25 17.16 9.55
N ASN A 177 -20.86 18.09 10.28
CA ASN A 177 -21.67 17.77 11.45
C ASN A 177 -22.84 16.83 11.09
N ASP A 178 -23.45 17.01 9.92
CA ASP A 178 -24.58 16.20 9.47
C ASP A 178 -24.17 14.91 8.75
N TRP A 179 -22.86 14.65 8.58
CA TRP A 179 -22.40 13.44 7.92
C TRP A 179 -22.57 12.24 8.86
N ILE A 180 -22.93 11.08 8.31
CA ILE A 180 -23.10 9.85 9.08
C ILE A 180 -21.82 9.02 8.96
N PHE A 181 -21.05 8.97 10.04
CA PHE A 181 -19.85 8.13 10.19
C PHE A 181 -19.51 7.99 11.67
N ASP A 182 -18.80 6.91 12.00
CA ASP A 182 -18.45 6.53 13.38
C ASP A 182 -16.97 6.71 13.65
N VAL A 183 -16.16 6.52 12.60
CA VAL A 183 -14.71 6.42 12.70
C VAL A 183 -14.04 7.21 11.58
N ILE A 184 -12.95 7.89 11.93
CA ILE A 184 -11.93 8.31 10.97
C ILE A 184 -10.76 7.32 10.98
N GLU A 185 -10.40 6.84 9.81
CA GLU A 185 -9.18 6.06 9.58
C GLU A 185 -8.21 6.91 8.74
N TYR A 186 -6.94 6.96 9.11
CA TYR A 186 -5.98 7.87 8.47
C TYR A 186 -4.55 7.32 8.43
N SER A 187 -3.77 7.88 7.51
CA SER A 187 -2.32 7.71 7.43
C SER A 187 -1.67 9.09 7.38
N VAL A 188 -0.59 9.28 8.13
CA VAL A 188 0.17 10.54 8.07
C VAL A 188 1.04 10.54 6.81
N VAL A 189 0.86 11.56 5.97
CA VAL A 189 1.58 11.74 4.71
C VAL A 189 1.93 13.22 4.62
N LYS A 190 3.17 13.59 4.97
CA LYS A 190 3.57 15.00 5.06
C LYS A 190 3.68 15.67 3.69
N ASN A 191 4.16 14.94 2.69
CA ASN A 191 4.36 15.45 1.34
C ASN A 191 3.00 15.72 0.63
N PRO A 192 2.70 16.96 0.20
CA PRO A 192 1.42 17.30 -0.43
C PRO A 192 1.14 16.57 -1.75
N ASP A 193 2.15 16.38 -2.60
CA ASP A 193 2.00 15.67 -3.88
C ASP A 193 1.67 14.20 -3.65
N MET A 194 2.27 13.60 -2.63
CA MET A 194 1.94 12.24 -2.21
C MET A 194 0.53 12.16 -1.63
N GLN A 195 0.05 13.19 -0.92
CA GLN A 195 -1.35 13.22 -0.48
C GLN A 195 -2.33 13.22 -1.66
N VAL A 196 -2.08 14.05 -2.69
CA VAL A 196 -2.90 14.07 -3.94
C VAL A 196 -2.91 12.68 -4.56
N LYS A 197 -1.72 12.13 -4.83
CA LYS A 197 -1.55 10.84 -5.46
C LYS A 197 -2.30 9.73 -4.73
N TRP A 198 -2.22 9.70 -3.40
CA TRP A 198 -2.83 8.62 -2.63
C TRP A 198 -4.33 8.80 -2.41
N GLU A 199 -4.82 10.04 -2.29
CA GLU A 199 -6.25 10.33 -2.33
C GLU A 199 -6.87 9.81 -3.64
N ASP A 200 -6.29 10.20 -4.77
CA ASP A 200 -6.74 9.76 -6.10
C ASP A 200 -6.70 8.23 -6.23
N TYR A 201 -5.58 7.62 -5.82
CA TYR A 201 -5.44 6.16 -5.81
C TYR A 201 -6.57 5.48 -5.05
N TRP A 202 -6.87 5.92 -3.82
CA TRP A 202 -7.90 5.29 -2.99
C TRP A 202 -9.32 5.58 -3.46
N ILE A 203 -9.59 6.73 -4.08
CA ILE A 203 -10.87 7.01 -4.72
C ILE A 203 -11.10 6.10 -5.93
N GLU A 204 -10.10 5.94 -6.80
CA GLU A 204 -10.20 5.04 -7.96
C GLU A 204 -10.33 3.58 -7.50
N LYS A 205 -9.58 3.19 -6.45
CA LYS A 205 -9.72 1.89 -5.81
C LYS A 205 -11.15 1.62 -5.33
N TYR A 206 -11.75 2.60 -4.67
CA TYR A 206 -13.13 2.49 -4.19
C TYR A 206 -14.09 2.30 -5.36
N LYS A 207 -13.94 3.08 -6.44
CA LYS A 207 -14.74 2.94 -7.66
C LYS A 207 -14.62 1.57 -8.30
N GLU A 208 -13.42 1.01 -8.40
CA GLU A 208 -13.20 -0.35 -8.91
C GLU A 208 -14.00 -1.40 -8.14
N GLN A 209 -14.21 -1.18 -6.84
CA GLN A 209 -14.94 -2.09 -5.94
C GLN A 209 -16.45 -1.80 -5.88
N HIS A 210 -16.91 -0.66 -6.40
CA HIS A 210 -18.30 -0.17 -6.26
C HIS A 210 -18.90 0.30 -7.60
N ASP A 211 -18.64 -0.45 -8.68
CA ASP A 211 -19.23 -0.22 -10.01
C ASP A 211 -19.04 1.23 -10.53
N GLY A 212 -17.85 1.79 -10.33
CA GLY A 212 -17.50 3.14 -10.77
C GLY A 212 -18.03 4.26 -9.87
N LYS A 213 -18.76 3.96 -8.79
CA LYS A 213 -19.32 4.96 -7.87
C LYS A 213 -18.25 5.47 -6.91
N LYS A 214 -18.25 6.78 -6.66
CA LYS A 214 -17.51 7.39 -5.55
C LYS A 214 -18.21 7.12 -4.20
N PRO A 215 -17.49 7.25 -3.07
CA PRO A 215 -18.12 7.31 -1.75
C PRO A 215 -19.20 8.39 -1.69
N HIS A 216 -20.20 8.20 -0.84
CA HIS A 216 -21.41 9.03 -0.79
C HIS A 216 -21.09 10.53 -0.74
N TYR A 217 -20.26 10.97 0.21
CA TYR A 217 -19.96 12.38 0.41
C TYR A 217 -18.87 12.93 -0.53
N ASN A 218 -18.12 12.07 -1.25
CA ASN A 218 -17.19 12.51 -2.30
C ASN A 218 -17.92 13.01 -3.57
N LYS A 219 -19.18 12.60 -3.78
CA LYS A 219 -19.99 13.06 -4.92
C LYS A 219 -20.49 14.49 -4.71
N VAL A 220 -20.91 14.80 -3.49
CA VAL A 220 -21.56 16.07 -3.14
C VAL A 220 -20.54 17.21 -3.06
N SER A 221 -19.31 16.94 -2.61
CA SER A 221 -18.25 17.94 -2.46
C SER A 221 -17.58 18.39 -3.76
N GLY A 222 -17.80 17.69 -4.88
CA GLY A 222 -17.26 18.05 -6.20
C GLY A 222 -18.12 19.03 -7.02
N PHE A 223 -19.37 19.27 -6.62
CA PHE A 223 -20.32 20.13 -7.34
C PHE A 223 -20.52 21.52 -6.71
N GLY A 224 -19.75 21.86 -5.67
CA GLY A 224 -19.97 23.07 -4.85
C GLY A 224 -19.11 24.28 -5.19
N ASN A 225 -18.46 24.38 -6.35
CA ASN A 225 -17.59 25.53 -6.67
C ASN A 225 -17.58 25.94 -8.15
N ASN A 226 -18.77 26.02 -8.77
CA ASN A 226 -18.97 26.83 -9.97
C ASN A 226 -20.42 27.31 -9.95
N HIS A 227 -20.71 28.36 -9.17
CA HIS A 227 -21.79 29.32 -9.38
C HIS A 227 -21.50 30.50 -8.43
N SER A 228 -20.59 31.36 -8.84
CA SER A 228 -20.55 32.75 -8.41
C SER A 228 -20.58 33.58 -9.68
N ASN A 229 -21.69 34.30 -9.82
CA ASN A 229 -21.96 35.29 -10.86
C ASN A 229 -20.81 36.28 -10.98
N ASP A 230 -20.47 36.62 -12.22
CA ASP A 230 -20.39 38.00 -12.70
C ASP A 230 -20.91 38.02 -14.15
#